data_AF-A0A963NTB2-F1
#
_entry.id   AF-A0A963NTB2-F1
#
_cell.length_a   1.000
_cell.length_b   1.000
_cell.length_c   1.000
_cell.angle_alpha   90.00
_cell.angle_beta   90.00
_cell.angle_gamma   90.00
#
_symmetry.space_group_name_H-M   'P 1'
#
loop_
_entity.id
_entity.type
_entity.pdbx_description
1 polymer ?
#
loop_
_entity_poly.entity_id
_entity_poly.type
_entity_poly.pdbx_seq_one_letter_code
_entity_poly.pdbx_strand_id
1 'polypeptide(L)'
;QSRLLPHRLWVADVEMLVADLPVSVPEHLAATTRALEQVLTSLREREPTSPAAIAPTGAQLDDCGWVANRWCELLPVPLELKQRLMQLDNPLVRLELVGDVLERTGIAPL
;
A
#
# COMPACT_ATOMS: atom_id res chain seq x y z
N GLN A 1 -14.93 17.30 -12.15
CA GLN A 1 -15.41 18.24 -11.11
C GLN A 1 -16.30 17.47 -10.14
N SER A 2 -16.23 17.76 -8.83
CA SER A 2 -17.15 17.16 -7.85
C SER A 2 -18.31 18.10 -7.53
N ARG A 3 -19.48 17.54 -7.21
CA ARG A 3 -20.69 18.28 -6.80
C ARG A 3 -21.34 17.62 -5.59
N LEU A 4 -21.95 18.44 -4.72
CA LEU A 4 -22.65 17.99 -3.52
C LEU A 4 -24.15 17.91 -3.79
N LEU A 5 -24.77 16.74 -3.57
CA LEU A 5 -26.21 16.52 -3.70
C LEU A 5 -26.99 16.98 -2.45
N PRO A 6 -28.30 17.23 -2.54
CA PRO A 6 -29.12 17.72 -1.41
C PRO A 6 -29.08 16.84 -0.16
N HIS A 7 -28.90 15.53 -0.32
CA HIS A 7 -28.72 14.58 0.79
C HIS A 7 -27.25 14.43 1.23
N ARG A 8 -26.42 15.45 0.99
CA ARG A 8 -25.01 15.55 1.41
C ARG A 8 -24.05 14.48 0.85
N LEU A 9 -24.40 13.87 -0.27
CA LEU A 9 -23.49 12.95 -0.99
C LEU A 9 -22.65 13.73 -2.00
N TRP A 10 -21.33 13.58 -1.94
CA TRP A 10 -20.43 14.06 -2.98
C TRP A 10 -20.43 13.09 -4.17
N VAL A 11 -20.55 13.62 -5.38
CA VAL A 11 -20.46 12.85 -6.63
C VAL A 11 -19.50 13.53 -7.60
N ALA A 12 -18.82 12.75 -8.42
CA ALA A 12 -17.91 13.21 -9.46
C ALA A 12 -17.88 12.20 -10.61
N ASP A 13 -17.57 12.68 -11.81
CA ASP A 13 -17.20 11.80 -12.92
C ASP A 13 -15.77 11.31 -12.71
N VAL A 14 -15.58 10.00 -12.86
CA VAL A 14 -14.29 9.32 -12.65
C VAL A 14 -14.02 8.37 -13.79
N GLU A 15 -12.74 8.16 -14.08
CA GLU A 15 -12.27 7.14 -15.00
C GLU A 15 -11.64 6.01 -14.18
N MET A 16 -11.94 4.77 -14.58
CA MET A 16 -11.36 3.59 -13.93
C MET A 16 -9.93 3.41 -14.44
N LEU A 17 -9.00 3.28 -13.51
CA LEU A 17 -7.64 2.86 -13.84
C LEU A 17 -7.61 1.36 -14.12
N VAL A 18 -6.71 0.94 -15.01
CA VAL A 18 -6.45 -0.47 -15.29
C VAL A 18 -5.76 -1.07 -14.06
N ALA A 19 -6.00 -2.36 -13.82
CA ALA A 19 -5.26 -3.09 -12.79
C ALA A 19 -3.75 -3.11 -13.11
N ASP A 20 -2.93 -3.07 -12.07
CA ASP A 20 -1.49 -3.20 -12.22
C ASP A 20 -1.14 -4.52 -12.94
N LEU A 21 -0.10 -4.48 -13.77
CA LEU A 21 0.51 -5.71 -14.27
C LEU A 21 1.19 -6.42 -13.09
N PRO A 22 1.09 -7.76 -12.99
CA PRO A 22 1.78 -8.50 -11.95
C PRO A 22 3.29 -8.38 -12.17
N VAL A 23 3.99 -7.83 -11.18
CA VAL A 23 5.44 -7.64 -11.19
C VAL A 23 6.01 -8.28 -9.94
N SER A 24 6.91 -9.25 -10.12
CA SER A 24 7.57 -9.91 -8.99
C SER A 24 8.42 -8.93 -8.19
N VAL A 25 8.53 -9.14 -6.88
CA VAL A 25 9.36 -8.32 -6.00
C VAL A 25 10.85 -8.64 -6.26
N PRO A 26 11.66 -7.66 -6.70
CA PRO A 26 13.08 -7.88 -6.91
C PRO A 26 13.81 -8.03 -5.57
N GLU A 27 14.95 -8.72 -5.60
CA GLU A 27 15.73 -9.06 -4.39
C GLU A 27 16.07 -7.84 -3.52
N HIS A 28 16.40 -6.71 -4.13
CA HIS A 28 16.75 -5.49 -3.40
C HIS A 28 15.57 -4.86 -2.62
N LEU A 29 14.32 -5.24 -2.93
CA LEU A 29 13.11 -4.82 -2.20
C LEU A 29 12.57 -5.92 -1.25
N ALA A 30 13.25 -7.06 -1.14
CA ALA A 30 12.82 -8.16 -0.29
C ALA A 30 12.72 -7.75 1.20
N ALA A 31 13.54 -6.80 1.64
CA ALA A 31 13.47 -6.23 2.99
C ALA A 31 12.13 -5.54 3.24
N THR A 32 11.62 -4.77 2.28
CA THR A 32 10.33 -4.07 2.35
C THR A 32 9.16 -5.04 2.46
N THR A 33 9.20 -6.16 1.74
CA THR A 33 8.20 -7.24 1.86
C THR A 33 8.27 -7.93 3.21
N ARG A 34 9.48 -8.28 3.68
CA ARG A 34 9.66 -8.95 4.97
C ARG A 34 9.18 -8.10 6.14
N ALA A 35 9.47 -6.79 6.10
CA ALA A 35 8.98 -5.85 7.09
C ALA A 35 7.44 -5.78 7.10
N LEU A 36 6.80 -5.82 5.93
CA LEU A 36 5.33 -5.85 5.85
C LEU A 36 4.76 -7.10 6.51
N GLU A 37 5.32 -8.28 6.20
CA GLU A 37 4.87 -9.55 6.78
C GLU A 37 4.97 -9.54 8.32
N GLN A 38 6.04 -8.97 8.86
CA GLN A 38 6.21 -8.80 10.32
C GLN A 38 5.15 -7.87 10.92
N VAL A 39 4.85 -6.74 10.26
CA VAL A 39 3.81 -5.80 10.69
C VAL A 39 2.43 -6.47 10.67
N LEU A 40 2.07 -7.15 9.59
CA LEU A 40 0.78 -7.85 9.47
C LEU A 40 0.64 -8.97 10.50
N THR A 41 1.73 -9.69 10.80
CA THR A 41 1.76 -10.70 11.86
C THR A 41 1.53 -10.07 13.23
N SER A 42 2.25 -9.00 13.54
CA SER A 42 2.11 -8.27 14.81
C SER A 42 0.70 -7.70 14.99
N LEU A 43 0.08 -7.20 13.91
CA LEU A 43 -1.29 -6.69 13.93
C LEU A 43 -2.31 -7.79 14.20
N ARG A 44 -2.16 -8.97 13.58
CA ARG A 44 -3.03 -10.13 13.82
C ARG A 44 -3.00 -10.59 15.27
N GLU A 45 -1.83 -10.59 15.90
CA GLU A 45 -1.68 -11.00 17.30
C GLU A 45 -2.32 -10.01 18.28
N ARG A 46 -2.27 -8.70 17.96
CA ARG A 46 -2.77 -7.63 18.83
C ARG A 46 -4.25 -7.32 18.62
N GLU A 47 -4.69 -7.26 17.36
CA GLU A 47 -6.03 -6.85 16.95
C GLU A 47 -6.58 -7.77 15.84
N PRO A 48 -6.94 -9.02 16.18
CA PRO A 48 -7.35 -10.02 15.18
C PRO A 48 -8.64 -9.66 14.42
N THR A 49 -9.44 -8.73 14.93
CA THR A 49 -10.67 -8.24 14.28
C THR A 49 -10.42 -7.06 13.33
N SER A 50 -9.19 -6.54 13.27
CA SER A 50 -8.84 -5.45 12.37
C SER A 50 -8.94 -5.92 10.91
N PRO A 51 -9.54 -5.13 9.98
CA PRO A 51 -9.54 -5.45 8.56
C PRO A 51 -8.14 -5.62 7.96
N ALA A 52 -7.12 -5.01 8.58
CA ALA A 52 -5.73 -5.13 8.17
C ALA A 52 -5.05 -6.42 8.68
N ALA A 53 -5.68 -7.16 9.59
CA ALA A 53 -5.16 -8.38 10.21
C ALA A 53 -5.27 -9.61 9.27
N ILE A 54 -4.80 -9.47 8.03
CA ILE A 54 -4.83 -10.52 7.02
C ILE A 54 -3.58 -11.40 7.06
N ALA A 55 -3.72 -12.65 6.63
CA ALA A 55 -2.60 -13.54 6.37
C ALA A 55 -2.29 -13.51 4.86
N PRO A 56 -1.18 -12.87 4.42
CA PRO A 56 -0.84 -12.82 3.01
C PRO A 56 -0.44 -14.20 2.48
N THR A 57 -0.70 -14.45 1.20
CA THR A 57 -0.17 -15.63 0.49
C THR A 57 1.26 -15.36 -0.01
N GLY A 58 2.00 -16.42 -0.33
CA GLY A 58 3.34 -16.27 -0.94
C GLY A 58 3.32 -15.48 -2.25
N ALA A 59 2.30 -15.69 -3.09
CA ALA A 59 2.13 -14.94 -4.34
C ALA A 59 1.84 -13.45 -4.10
N GLN A 60 1.15 -13.10 -3.01
CA GLN A 60 0.90 -11.71 -2.63
C GLN A 60 2.18 -11.03 -2.10
N LEU A 61 2.99 -11.75 -1.34
CA LEU A 61 4.29 -11.24 -0.87
C LEU A 61 5.30 -11.09 -2.00
N ASP A 62 5.16 -11.85 -3.09
CA ASP A 62 5.98 -11.70 -4.30
C ASP A 62 5.41 -10.65 -5.28
N ASP A 63 4.29 -9.97 -5.00
CA ASP A 63 3.71 -8.99 -5.93
C ASP A 63 4.00 -7.54 -5.49
N CYS A 64 4.75 -6.79 -6.31
CA CYS A 64 5.11 -5.40 -6.03
C CYS A 64 3.88 -4.51 -5.77
N GLY A 65 2.85 -4.66 -6.58
CA GLY A 65 1.65 -3.84 -6.51
C GLY A 65 0.89 -4.10 -5.23
N TRP A 66 0.77 -5.39 -4.86
CA TRP A 66 0.11 -5.81 -3.64
C TRP A 66 0.84 -5.31 -2.39
N VAL A 67 2.15 -5.53 -2.31
CA VAL A 67 2.99 -5.12 -1.16
C VAL A 67 2.94 -3.59 -0.99
N ALA A 68 3.10 -2.83 -2.07
CA ALA A 68 3.06 -1.37 -2.03
C ALA A 68 1.69 -0.84 -1.55
N ASN A 69 0.59 -1.45 -2.01
CA ASN A 69 -0.76 -1.05 -1.62
C ASN A 69 -1.04 -1.32 -0.14
N ARG A 70 -0.57 -2.45 0.41
CA ARG A 70 -0.69 -2.73 1.84
C ARG A 70 0.09 -1.71 2.67
N TRP A 71 1.30 -1.35 2.25
CA TRP A 71 2.05 -0.29 2.92
C TRP A 71 1.32 1.04 2.85
N CYS A 72 0.73 1.43 1.73
CA CYS A 72 -0.01 2.69 1.63
C CYS A 72 -1.21 2.76 2.59
N GLU A 73 -1.85 1.64 2.89
CA GLU A 73 -2.89 1.57 3.92
C GLU A 73 -2.31 1.80 5.32
N LEU A 74 -1.21 1.13 5.65
CA LEU A 74 -0.62 1.09 7.00
C LEU A 74 0.25 2.32 7.33
N LEU A 75 0.86 2.95 6.33
CA LEU A 75 1.81 4.05 6.53
C LEU A 75 1.13 5.25 7.20
N PRO A 76 1.69 5.81 8.29
CA PRO A 76 1.18 7.00 8.95
C PRO A 76 1.70 8.28 8.26
N VAL A 77 1.44 8.42 6.96
CA VAL A 77 1.87 9.57 6.15
C VAL A 77 0.68 10.44 5.72
N PRO A 78 0.91 11.73 5.38
CA PRO A 78 -0.15 12.61 4.90
C PRO A 78 -0.91 12.02 3.72
N LEU A 79 -2.22 12.28 3.66
CA LEU A 79 -3.12 11.72 2.65
C LEU A 79 -2.66 12.08 1.23
N GLU A 80 -2.12 13.28 1.05
CA GLU A 80 -1.60 13.76 -0.23
C GLU A 80 -0.42 12.91 -0.72
N LEU A 81 0.43 12.44 0.20
CA LEU A 81 1.54 11.55 -0.15
C LEU A 81 1.04 10.16 -0.51
N LYS A 82 0.08 9.60 0.26
CA LYS A 82 -0.58 8.33 -0.10
C LYS A 82 -1.19 8.41 -1.48
N GLN A 83 -1.91 9.50 -1.77
CA GLN A 83 -2.56 9.71 -3.06
C GLN A 83 -1.55 9.79 -4.20
N ARG A 84 -0.38 10.43 -4.00
CA ARG A 84 0.69 10.46 -5.01
C ARG A 84 1.29 9.08 -5.27
N LEU A 85 1.54 8.30 -4.21
CA LEU A 85 2.03 6.93 -4.36
C LEU A 85 1.01 6.06 -5.11
N MET A 86 -0.27 6.15 -4.76
CA MET A 86 -1.35 5.37 -5.37
C MET A 86 -1.69 5.78 -6.81
N GLN A 87 -1.18 6.91 -7.30
CA GLN A 87 -1.32 7.35 -8.70
C GLN A 87 -0.22 6.80 -9.61
N LEU A 88 0.79 6.11 -9.06
CA LEU A 88 1.85 5.52 -9.87
C LEU A 88 1.36 4.25 -10.56
N ASP A 89 1.39 4.27 -11.89
CA ASP A 89 0.99 3.14 -12.74
C ASP A 89 1.97 1.96 -12.68
N ASN A 90 3.24 2.23 -12.38
CA ASN A 90 4.25 1.17 -12.27
C ASN A 90 4.34 0.67 -10.82
N PRO A 91 3.91 -0.57 -10.54
CA PRO A 91 3.90 -1.11 -9.17
C PRO A 91 5.30 -1.26 -8.58
N LEU A 92 6.33 -1.51 -9.40
CA LEU A 92 7.72 -1.59 -8.93
C LEU A 92 8.20 -0.22 -8.42
N VAL A 93 8.03 0.82 -9.23
CA VAL A 93 8.40 2.20 -8.84
C VAL A 93 7.63 2.64 -7.60
N ARG A 94 6.36 2.26 -7.50
CA ARG A 94 5.55 2.53 -6.31
C ARG A 94 6.12 1.84 -5.07
N LEU A 95 6.57 0.59 -5.17
CA LEU A 95 7.19 -0.14 -4.06
C LEU A 95 8.56 0.45 -3.68
N GLU A 96 9.39 0.85 -4.64
CA GLU A 96 10.67 1.53 -4.40
C GLU A 96 10.46 2.80 -3.56
N LEU A 97 9.52 3.66 -3.97
CA LEU A 97 9.22 4.90 -3.25
C LEU A 97 8.59 4.67 -1.87
N VAL A 98 7.82 3.58 -1.71
CA VAL A 98 7.36 3.13 -0.39
C VAL A 98 8.55 2.74 0.48
N GLY A 99 9.53 2.03 -0.06
CA GLY A 99 10.80 1.73 0.60
C GLY A 99 11.49 2.99 1.11
N ASP A 100 11.68 3.98 0.25
CA ASP A 100 12.29 5.27 0.62
C ASP A 100 11.53 5.98 1.76
N VAL A 101 10.19 5.92 1.75
CA VAL A 101 9.35 6.50 2.80
C VAL A 101 9.54 5.75 4.13
N LEU A 102 9.64 4.42 4.10
CA LEU A 102 9.88 3.61 5.29
C LEU A 102 11.24 3.91 5.93
N GLU A 103 12.27 4.06 5.11
CA GLU A 103 13.61 4.45 5.57
C GLU A 103 13.60 5.83 6.23
N ARG A 104 12.98 6.80 5.57
CA ARG A 104 12.90 8.19 6.09
C ARG A 104 12.06 8.32 7.36
N THR A 105 11.11 7.42 7.58
CA THR A 105 10.25 7.41 8.77
C THR A 105 10.79 6.51 9.89
N GLY A 106 11.84 5.72 9.62
CA GLY A 106 12.45 4.81 10.59
C GLY A 106 11.57 3.59 10.94
N ILE A 107 10.61 3.25 10.08
CA ILE A 107 9.67 2.14 10.33
C ILE A 107 10.27 0.80 9.92
N ALA A 108 11.12 0.76 8.89
CA ALA A 108 11.84 -0.44 8.49
C ALA A 108 13.31 -0.35 8.91
N PRO A 109 13.87 -1.37 9.59
CA PRO A 109 15.31 -1.50 9.72
C PRO A 109 15.88 -1.94 8.36
N LEU A 110 16.94 -1.26 7.91
CA LEU A 110 17.81 -1.75 6.83
C LEU A 110 18.41 -3.12 7.19
#